data_AF-A0A1Y1RIF8-F1
#
_entry.id   AF-A0A1Y1RIF8-F1
#
_cell.length_a   1.000
_cell.length_b   1.000
_cell.length_c   1.000
_cell.angle_alpha   90.00
_cell.angle_beta   90.00
_cell.angle_gamma   90.00
#
_symmetry.space_group_name_H-M   'P 1'
#
loop_
_entity.id
_entity.type
_entity.pdbx_description
1 polymer ?
#
loop_
_entity_poly.entity_id
_entity_poly.type
_entity_poly.pdbx_seq_one_letter_code
_entity_poly.pdbx_strand_id
1 'polypeptide(L)'
;MKLCKYLSADGLFGLIRKGFEEINDFCSSRRGIVLTDALMSAFAMFSLKDPSLLAFDQLRQTDENLKSIYHINHVPSDTHMRTILM
;
A
#
# COMPACT_ATOMS: atom_id res chain seq x y z
N MET A 1 12.19 13.21 20.77
CA MET A 1 10.75 12.91 20.93
C MET A 1 10.58 11.40 21.01
N LYS A 2 9.98 10.87 22.09
CA LYS A 2 9.68 9.42 22.18
C LYS A 2 8.48 9.15 21.26
N LEU A 3 8.75 8.64 20.05
CA LEU A 3 7.70 8.03 19.24
C LEU A 3 7.08 6.89 20.04
N CYS A 4 5.76 6.87 20.15
CA CYS A 4 5.04 5.84 20.88
C CYS A 4 5.33 4.49 20.20
N LYS A 5 6.24 3.70 20.79
CA LYS A 5 6.80 2.46 20.20
C LYS A 5 5.75 1.41 19.81
N TYR A 6 4.53 1.53 20.34
CA TYR A 6 3.47 0.52 20.21
C TYR A 6 2.11 1.08 19.75
N LEU A 7 2.00 2.40 19.51
CA LEU A 7 0.73 3.03 19.12
C LEU A 7 0.94 4.29 18.28
N SER A 8 1.83 4.23 17.30
CA SER A 8 1.94 5.23 16.22
C SER A 8 1.33 4.63 14.95
N ALA A 9 0.62 5.43 14.16
CA ALA A 9 0.12 4.99 12.84
C ALA A 9 1.26 4.42 11.99
N ASP A 10 2.43 5.07 12.03
CA ASP A 10 3.64 4.62 11.36
C ASP A 10 4.12 3.23 11.83
N GLY A 11 4.08 2.99 13.15
CA GLY A 11 4.44 1.69 13.72
C GLY A 11 3.44 0.59 13.37
N LEU A 12 2.15 0.93 13.29
CA LEU A 12 1.10 0.02 12.86
C LEU A 12 1.27 -0.36 11.38
N PHE A 13 1.52 0.62 10.51
CA PHE A 13 1.73 0.39 9.08
C PHE A 13 2.98 -0.46 8.85
N GLY A 14 4.04 -0.26 9.63
CA GLY A 14 5.22 -1.11 9.60
C GLY A 14 4.95 -2.58 9.99
N LEU A 15 4.06 -2.83 10.95
CA LEU A 15 3.64 -4.20 11.31
C LEU A 15 2.81 -4.86 10.21
N ILE A 16 1.87 -4.11 9.62
CA ILE A 16 1.02 -4.60 8.51
C ILE A 16 1.90 -4.95 7.31
N ARG A 17 2.86 -4.08 6.95
CA ARG A 17 3.80 -4.35 5.86
C ARG A 17 4.59 -5.63 6.10
N LYS A 18 5.14 -5.84 7.30
CA LYS A 18 5.84 -7.09 7.65
C LYS A 18 4.95 -8.31 7.48
N GLY A 19 3.69 -8.23 7.92
CA GLY A 19 2.71 -9.31 7.70
C GLY A 19 2.45 -9.58 6.21
N PHE A 20 2.44 -8.55 5.37
CA PHE A 20 2.30 -8.71 3.92
C PHE A 20 3.58 -9.16 3.21
N GLU A 21 4.77 -8.91 3.77
CA GLU A 21 6.04 -9.44 3.28
C GLU A 21 6.18 -10.95 3.53
N GLU A 22 5.54 -11.48 4.57
CA GLU A 22 5.49 -12.93 4.85
C GLU A 22 4.59 -13.70 3.86
N ILE A 23 3.70 -13.01 3.14
CA ILE A 23 2.84 -13.63 2.13
C ILE A 23 3.69 -13.94 0.89
N ASN A 24 3.90 -15.23 0.64
CA ASN A 24 4.74 -15.69 -0.45
C ASN A 24 4.19 -15.21 -1.81
N ASP A 25 4.98 -14.39 -2.49
CA ASP A 25 4.53 -13.62 -3.62
C ASP A 25 4.81 -14.35 -4.94
N PHE A 26 3.88 -15.21 -5.35
CA PHE A 26 3.99 -15.92 -6.64
C PHE A 26 3.81 -15.00 -7.87
N CYS A 27 3.36 -13.75 -7.69
CA CYS A 27 2.99 -12.84 -8.78
C CYS A 27 4.05 -11.78 -9.10
N SER A 28 4.94 -11.44 -8.17
CA SER A 28 6.04 -10.48 -8.35
C SER A 28 6.93 -10.80 -9.55
N SER A 29 7.19 -12.08 -9.80
CA SER A 29 8.03 -12.58 -10.90
C SER A 29 7.52 -12.22 -12.30
N ARG A 30 6.23 -11.88 -12.46
CA ARG A 30 5.61 -11.66 -13.79
C ARG A 30 5.28 -10.21 -14.12
N ARG A 31 5.17 -9.33 -13.13
CA ARG A 31 4.51 -8.01 -13.31
C ARG A 31 5.29 -6.81 -12.75
N GLY A 32 6.49 -7.01 -12.18
CA GLY A 32 7.39 -5.92 -11.77
C GLY A 32 6.92 -5.11 -10.55
N ILE A 33 5.73 -5.40 -10.00
CA ILE A 33 5.19 -4.82 -8.77
C ILE A 33 5.15 -5.91 -7.71
N VAL A 34 5.68 -5.61 -6.53
CA VAL A 34 5.66 -6.50 -5.37
C VAL A 34 4.24 -6.54 -4.78
N LEU A 35 3.69 -7.72 -4.48
CA LEU A 35 2.37 -7.91 -3.89
C LEU A 35 2.23 -7.15 -2.58
N THR A 36 3.29 -7.07 -1.78
CA THR A 36 3.34 -6.24 -0.57
C THR A 36 2.95 -4.79 -0.87
N ASP A 37 3.48 -4.20 -1.94
CA ASP A 37 3.13 -2.82 -2.33
C ASP A 37 1.67 -2.73 -2.79
N ALA A 38 1.15 -3.74 -3.48
CA ALA A 38 -0.25 -3.79 -3.90
C ALA A 38 -1.21 -3.89 -2.70
N LEU A 39 -0.90 -4.73 -1.72
CA LEU A 39 -1.67 -4.90 -0.49
C LEU A 39 -1.62 -3.66 0.41
N MET A 40 -0.44 -3.06 0.56
CA MET A 40 -0.30 -1.79 1.29
C MET A 40 -1.07 -0.65 0.61
N SER A 41 -1.11 -0.63 -0.72
CA SER A 41 -1.89 0.35 -1.47
C SER A 41 -3.39 0.13 -1.33
N ALA A 42 -3.86 -1.12 -1.32
CA ALA A 42 -5.25 -1.44 -1.03
C ALA A 42 -5.62 -1.02 0.41
N PHE A 43 -4.75 -1.29 1.37
CA PHE A 43 -4.92 -0.85 2.75
C PHE A 43 -5.00 0.69 2.86
N ALA A 44 -4.15 1.43 2.15
CA ALA A 44 -4.20 2.89 2.11
C ALA A 44 -5.56 3.40 1.60
N MET A 45 -6.09 2.81 0.52
CA MET A 45 -7.40 3.15 -0.02
C MET A 45 -8.53 2.94 0.98
N PHE A 46 -8.55 1.78 1.66
CA PHE A 46 -9.53 1.50 2.70
C PHE A 46 -9.38 2.43 3.90
N SER A 47 -8.15 2.75 4.29
CA SER A 47 -7.84 3.64 5.41
C SER A 47 -8.25 5.10 5.13
N LEU A 48 -8.09 5.58 3.90
CA LEU A 48 -8.46 6.93 3.48
C LEU A 48 -9.95 7.05 3.13
N LYS A 49 -10.65 5.91 3.09
CA LYS A 49 -12.08 5.81 2.72
C LYS A 49 -12.34 6.44 1.36
N ASP A 50 -11.43 6.19 0.41
CA ASP A 50 -11.58 6.70 -0.94
C ASP A 50 -12.80 6.07 -1.63
N PRO A 51 -13.58 6.86 -2.39
CA PRO A 51 -14.85 6.39 -2.96
C PRO A 51 -14.66 5.37 -4.10
N SER A 52 -13.45 5.24 -4.66
CA SER A 52 -13.14 4.26 -5.71
C SER A 52 -11.62 4.09 -5.93
N LEU A 53 -11.24 2.99 -6.61
CA LEU A 53 -9.87 2.76 -7.08
C LEU A 53 -9.36 3.89 -8.00
N LEU A 54 -10.25 4.48 -8.81
CA LEU A 54 -9.90 5.58 -9.72
C LEU A 54 -9.58 6.87 -8.95
N ALA A 55 -10.34 7.17 -7.90
CA ALA A 55 -10.10 8.33 -7.04
C ALA A 55 -8.75 8.19 -6.31
N PHE A 56 -8.43 6.99 -5.83
CA PHE A 56 -7.13 6.70 -5.22
C PHE A 56 -5.97 6.83 -6.24
N ASP A 57 -6.17 6.40 -7.49
CA ASP A 57 -5.14 6.53 -8.53
C ASP A 57 -4.86 8.00 -8.91
N GLN A 58 -5.88 8.87 -8.83
CA GLN A 58 -5.72 10.32 -8.97
C GLN A 58 -5.01 10.95 -7.77
N LEU A 59 -5.34 10.50 -6.55
CA LEU A 59 -4.68 10.93 -5.32
C LEU A 59 -3.18 10.57 -5.35
N ARG A 60 -2.84 9.35 -5.79
CA ARG A 60 -1.46 8.89 -6.00
C ARG A 60 -0.64 9.79 -6.92
N GLN A 61 -1.26 10.31 -7.98
CA GLN A 61 -0.56 11.19 -8.95
C GLN A 61 -0.30 12.58 -8.38
N THR A 62 -1.05 12.99 -7.36
CA THR A 62 -1.03 14.34 -6.81
C THR A 62 -0.30 14.43 -5.47
N ASP A 63 -0.30 13.34 -4.69
CA ASP A 63 0.16 13.33 -3.31
C ASP A 63 1.31 12.32 -3.09
N GLU A 64 2.54 12.84 -3.03
CA GLU A 64 3.72 12.02 -2.71
C GLU A 64 3.72 11.51 -1.26
N ASN A 65 2.94 12.12 -0.36
CA ASN A 65 2.89 11.71 1.04
C ASN A 65 2.29 10.32 1.21
N LEU A 66 1.45 9.86 0.29
CA LEU A 66 0.90 8.51 0.29
C LEU A 66 1.98 7.44 0.38
N LYS A 67 3.05 7.58 -0.41
CA LYS A 67 4.18 6.64 -0.43
C LYS A 67 4.94 6.67 0.90
N SER A 68 5.14 7.87 1.44
CA SER A 68 5.89 8.06 2.68
C SER A 68 5.13 7.61 3.92
N ILE A 69 3.80 7.81 3.98
CA ILE A 69 2.98 7.45 5.13
C ILE A 69 2.72 5.94 5.17
N TYR A 70 2.39 5.35 4.02
CA TYR A 70 2.05 3.92 3.95
C TYR A 70 3.25 3.03 3.61
N HIS A 71 4.47 3.59 3.54
CA HIS A 71 5.71 2.85 3.24
C HIS A 71 5.64 2.04 1.94
N ILE A 72 4.98 2.59 0.92
CA ILE A 72 4.79 1.95 -0.39
C ILE A 72 5.86 2.44 -1.35
N ASN A 73 6.65 1.52 -1.94
CA ASN A 73 7.68 1.91 -2.90
C ASN A 73 7.06 2.21 -4.27
N HIS A 74 6.21 1.30 -4.74
CA HIS A 74 5.53 1.43 -6.02
C HIS A 74 4.03 1.17 -5.88
N VAL A 75 3.27 2.23 -5.68
CA VAL A 75 1.80 2.13 -5.66
C VAL A 75 1.34 1.66 -7.05
N PRO A 76 0.53 0.59 -7.21
CA PRO A 76 0.04 0.13 -8.50
C PRO A 76 -0.98 1.08 -9.12
N SER A 77 -1.16 1.05 -10.45
CA SER A 77 -2.31 1.70 -11.10
C SER A 77 -3.60 0.92 -10.84
N ASP A 78 -4.78 1.53 -11.04
CA ASP A 78 -6.09 0.85 -10.90
C ASP A 78 -6.11 -0.48 -11.67
N THR A 79 -5.64 -0.48 -12.92
CA THR A 79 -5.60 -1.69 -13.75
C THR A 79 -4.71 -2.79 -13.15
N HIS A 80 -3.55 -2.42 -12.60
CA HIS A 80 -2.66 -3.38 -11.94
C HIS A 80 -3.23 -3.88 -10.62
N MET A 81 -3.87 -3.01 -9.84
CA MET A 81 -4.57 -3.40 -8.61
C MET A 81 -5.64 -4.43 -8.90
N ARG A 82 -6.52 -4.17 -9.88
CA ARG A 82 -7.56 -5.14 -10.29
C ARG A 82 -6.95 -6.46 -10.73
N THR A 83 -5.84 -6.42 -11.45
CA THR A 83 -5.18 -7.62 -11.98
C THR A 83 -4.44 -8.46 -10.91
N ILE A 84 -4.10 -7.86 -9.77
CA ILE A 84 -3.39 -8.52 -8.66
C ILE A 84 -4.37 -8.96 -7.56
N LEU A 85 -5.44 -8.18 -7.32
CA LEU A 85 -6.36 -8.36 -6.19
C LEU A 85 -7.72 -8.96 -6.57
N MET A 86 -8.09 -8.98 -7.87
CA MET A 86 -9.25 -9.70 -8.40
C MET A 86 -8.78 -10.86 -9.30
#